data_AF-A0A842RG28-F1
#
_entry.id   AF-A0A842RG28-F1
#
_cell.length_a   1.000
_cell.length_b   1.000
_cell.length_c   1.000
_cell.angle_alpha   90.00
_cell.angle_beta   90.00
_cell.angle_gamma   90.00
#
_symmetry.space_group_name_H-M   'P 1'
#
loop_
_entity.id
_entity.type
_entity.pdbx_description
1 polymer ?
#
loop_
_entity_poly.entity_id
_entity_poly.type
_entity_poly.pdbx_seq_one_letter_code
_entity_poly.pdbx_strand_id
1 'polypeptide(L)'
;MRINLVLRSKPQTFIPFNYNSSLNAMILDKIRFADPEYAQEIHDSKGFKFFTFSELTIPKRKLDKRGGLVILSNTISLFVSSPRDRFVRAFLSGVLCRPQVRIGPAEFTLENANALPSPDFSTGVSTFRTMTPIIASTKREIGGKLRSWDLMPTDNQFYNNIRNNIIRKYKKFTGRIPKDGTLNVKVMKPLRPRRIKVKEEFHTGSRIVFEASGNPELLEFAYECGFGERNSMGFGMVRTEDSHVD
;
A
#
# COMPACT_ATOMS: atom_id res chain seq x y z
N MET A 1 -4.52 9.81 -6.76
CA MET A 1 -3.31 10.66 -6.67
C MET A 1 -2.29 10.01 -5.76
N ARG A 2 -1.02 10.01 -6.19
CA ARG A 2 0.11 9.47 -5.43
C ARG A 2 1.07 10.57 -5.01
N ILE A 3 1.58 10.45 -3.78
CA ILE A 3 2.58 11.36 -3.22
C ILE A 3 3.83 10.57 -2.85
N ASN A 4 4.99 11.12 -3.18
CA ASN A 4 6.28 10.72 -2.64
C ASN A 4 6.73 11.70 -1.56
N LEU A 5 6.76 11.24 -0.31
CA LEU A 5 7.37 11.98 0.80
C LEU A 5 8.85 11.66 0.88
N VAL A 6 9.69 12.68 0.75
CA VAL A 6 11.12 12.61 1.07
C VAL A 6 11.28 13.07 2.52
N LEU A 7 11.80 12.19 3.35
CA LEU A 7 11.94 12.39 4.79
C LEU A 7 13.42 12.42 5.15
N ARG A 8 13.85 13.49 5.80
CA ARG A 8 15.19 13.62 6.36
C ARG A 8 15.33 12.76 7.61
N SER A 9 16.36 11.93 7.64
CA SER A 9 16.75 11.08 8.76
C SER A 9 18.06 11.59 9.36
N LYS A 10 18.20 11.47 10.68
CA LYS A 10 19.53 11.49 11.29
C LYS A 10 20.26 10.19 10.88
N PRO A 11 21.59 10.25 10.64
CA PRO A 11 22.37 9.04 10.45
C PRO A 11 22.25 8.12 11.66
N GLN A 12 22.29 6.81 11.42
CA GLN A 12 22.18 5.75 12.42
C GLN A 12 20.79 5.62 13.10
N THR A 13 19.73 6.21 12.55
CA THR A 13 18.36 5.99 13.03
C THR A 13 17.94 4.52 12.87
N PHE A 14 17.45 3.91 13.95
CA PHE A 14 16.93 2.54 13.96
C PHE A 14 15.44 2.50 13.63
N ILE A 15 15.01 1.54 12.80
CA ILE A 15 13.60 1.28 12.50
C ILE A 15 13.30 -0.24 12.51
N PRO A 16 12.26 -0.70 13.24
CA PRO A 16 11.93 -2.14 13.33
C PRO A 16 11.34 -2.68 12.03
N PHE A 17 11.49 -3.98 11.71
CA PHE A 17 10.99 -4.53 10.44
C PHE A 17 9.48 -4.38 10.22
N ASN A 18 8.70 -4.48 11.30
CA ASN A 18 7.23 -4.44 11.28
C ASN A 18 6.71 -3.01 11.55
N TYR A 19 7.24 -2.02 10.83
CA TYR A 19 6.84 -0.61 10.98
C TYR A 19 5.47 -0.28 10.35
N ASN A 20 4.78 -1.23 9.69
CA ASN A 20 3.51 -1.01 9.00
C ASN A 20 2.42 -0.36 9.87
N SER A 21 2.22 -0.86 11.10
CA SER A 21 1.25 -0.26 12.03
C SER A 21 1.65 1.15 12.44
N SER A 22 2.96 1.41 12.57
CA SER A 22 3.47 2.76 12.89
C SER A 22 3.26 3.73 11.73
N LEU A 23 3.47 3.29 10.48
CA LEU A 23 3.18 4.09 9.29
C LEU A 23 1.70 4.41 9.17
N ASN A 24 0.82 3.41 9.36
CA ASN A 24 -0.62 3.63 9.35
C ASN A 24 -1.03 4.67 10.42
N ALA A 25 -0.56 4.51 11.66
CA ALA A 25 -0.86 5.43 12.74
C ALA A 25 -0.37 6.85 12.43
N MET A 26 0.84 6.98 11.88
CA MET A 26 1.40 8.27 11.47
C MET A 26 0.55 8.94 10.39
N ILE A 27 0.14 8.22 9.34
CA ILE A 27 -0.70 8.76 8.27
C ILE A 27 -2.04 9.25 8.82
N LEU A 28 -2.70 8.43 9.65
CA LEU A 28 -3.98 8.79 10.26
C LEU A 28 -3.86 9.96 11.23
N ASP A 29 -2.74 10.10 11.95
CA ASP A 29 -2.47 11.24 12.82
C ASP A 29 -2.33 12.55 12.03
N LYS A 30 -1.63 12.52 10.88
CA LYS A 30 -1.54 13.67 9.98
C LYS A 30 -2.90 14.09 9.44
N ILE A 31 -3.71 13.12 9.01
CA ILE A 31 -5.07 13.39 8.55
C ILE A 31 -5.92 13.97 9.69
N ARG A 32 -5.87 13.37 10.88
CA ARG A 32 -6.62 13.84 12.05
C ARG A 32 -6.26 15.27 12.44
N PHE A 33 -5.01 15.67 12.27
CA PHE A 33 -4.61 17.05 12.54
C PHE A 33 -5.25 18.05 11.56
N ALA A 34 -5.35 17.69 10.27
CA ALA A 34 -5.87 18.58 9.23
C ALA A 34 -7.40 18.52 9.07
N ASP A 35 -7.99 17.33 9.22
CA ASP A 35 -9.41 17.04 9.07
C ASP A 35 -9.82 15.95 10.08
N PRO A 36 -10.14 16.35 11.34
CA PRO A 36 -10.50 15.41 12.41
C PRO A 36 -11.75 14.60 12.10
N GLU A 37 -12.75 15.22 11.47
CA GLU A 37 -14.01 14.57 11.07
C GLU A 37 -13.72 13.44 10.07
N TYR A 38 -12.93 13.74 9.04
CA TYR A 38 -12.57 12.73 8.05
C TYR A 38 -11.72 11.59 8.62
N ALA A 39 -10.82 11.89 9.56
CA ALA A 39 -10.08 10.86 10.26
C ALA A 39 -11.01 9.92 11.04
N GLN A 40 -12.07 10.46 11.65
CA GLN A 40 -13.10 9.68 12.35
C GLN A 40 -13.89 8.80 11.36
N GLU A 41 -14.29 9.33 10.20
CA GLU A 41 -14.93 8.54 9.14
C GLU A 41 -14.05 7.35 8.70
N ILE A 42 -12.74 7.57 8.50
CA ILE A 42 -11.80 6.50 8.16
C ILE A 42 -11.69 5.49 9.30
N HIS A 43 -11.66 5.95 10.55
CA HIS A 43 -11.60 5.09 11.72
C HIS A 43 -12.81 4.17 11.79
N ASP A 44 -14.01 4.74 11.65
CA ASP A 44 -15.30 4.04 11.81
C ASP A 44 -15.69 3.21 10.59
N SER A 45 -15.08 3.48 9.44
CA SER A 45 -15.31 2.69 8.24
C SER A 45 -14.99 1.20 8.46
N LYS A 46 -16.05 0.39 8.48
CA LYS A 46 -15.93 -1.07 8.50
C LYS A 46 -15.50 -1.55 7.11
N GLY A 47 -14.27 -2.08 6.99
CA GLY A 47 -13.73 -2.64 5.75
C GLY A 47 -12.73 -1.74 5.03
N PHE A 48 -13.06 -1.30 3.81
CA PHE A 48 -12.13 -0.54 2.95
C PHE A 48 -11.97 0.91 3.39
N LYS A 49 -10.71 1.33 3.61
CA LYS A 49 -10.32 2.72 3.95
C LYS A 49 -9.83 3.53 2.74
N PHE A 50 -9.69 2.90 1.57
CA PHE A 50 -9.35 3.53 0.29
C PHE A 50 -8.02 4.32 0.27
N PHE A 51 -6.97 3.75 0.83
CA PHE A 51 -5.60 4.24 0.63
C PHE A 51 -4.60 3.09 0.79
N THR A 52 -3.40 3.29 0.24
CA THR A 52 -2.25 2.38 0.42
C THR A 52 -0.96 3.18 0.56
N PHE A 53 0.10 2.52 1.01
CA PHE A 53 1.44 3.09 1.10
C PHE A 53 2.52 2.04 0.88
N SER A 54 3.73 2.50 0.54
CA SER A 54 4.86 1.64 0.18
C SER A 54 5.66 1.15 1.39
N GLU A 55 6.59 0.22 1.14
CA GLU A 55 7.74 0.04 2.03
C GLU A 55 8.57 1.34 2.04
N LEU A 56 9.34 1.55 3.10
CA LEU A 56 10.29 2.67 3.12
C LEU A 56 11.44 2.38 2.17
N THR A 57 11.64 3.28 1.20
CA THR A 57 12.81 3.26 0.34
C THR A 57 13.97 3.90 1.10
N ILE A 58 14.91 3.06 1.55
CA ILE A 58 16.07 3.47 2.33
C ILE A 58 17.32 3.15 1.49
N PRO A 59 17.95 4.16 0.84
CA PRO A 59 19.06 3.95 -0.09
C PRO A 59 20.25 3.22 0.53
N LYS A 60 20.66 3.63 1.74
CA LYS A 60 21.78 3.02 2.47
C LYS A 60 21.31 2.58 3.85
N ARG A 61 21.44 1.29 4.15
CA ARG A 61 21.02 0.68 5.42
C ARG A 61 21.82 -0.57 5.77
N LYS A 62 21.80 -0.94 7.05
CA LYS A 62 22.29 -2.23 7.55
C LYS A 62 21.22 -2.95 8.37
N LEU A 63 21.28 -4.27 8.41
CA LEU A 63 20.46 -5.07 9.32
C LEU A 63 20.93 -4.86 10.76
N ASP A 64 20.00 -4.87 11.70
CA ASP A 64 20.26 -4.73 13.13
C ASP A 64 19.76 -5.96 13.88
N LYS A 65 20.56 -6.44 14.84
CA LYS A 65 20.28 -7.64 15.65
C LYS A 65 19.01 -7.51 16.49
N ARG A 66 18.56 -6.27 16.79
CA ARG A 66 17.30 -5.99 17.50
C ARG A 66 16.04 -6.28 16.67
N GLY A 67 16.18 -6.69 15.41
CA GLY A 67 15.03 -6.98 14.53
C GLY A 67 14.57 -5.76 13.72
N GLY A 68 15.52 -5.09 13.07
CA GLY A 68 15.23 -3.91 12.25
C GLY A 68 16.35 -3.53 11.30
N LEU A 69 16.28 -2.27 10.87
CA LEU A 69 17.23 -1.63 9.97
C LEU A 69 17.83 -0.42 10.68
N VAL A 70 19.11 -0.17 10.44
CA VAL A 70 19.74 1.12 10.76
C VAL A 70 19.92 1.89 9.45
N ILE A 71 19.36 3.09 9.41
CA ILE A 71 19.42 4.01 8.28
C ILE A 71 20.79 4.70 8.28
N LEU A 72 21.50 4.59 7.16
CA LEU A 72 22.83 5.18 6.94
C LEU A 72 22.80 6.27 5.85
N SER A 73 21.61 6.60 5.37
CA SER A 73 21.35 7.64 4.37
C SER A 73 20.70 8.85 5.05
N ASN A 74 20.88 10.03 4.48
CA ASN A 74 20.33 11.28 5.04
C ASN A 74 18.84 11.42 4.75
N THR A 75 18.33 10.75 3.72
CA THR A 75 16.94 10.80 3.31
C THR A 75 16.39 9.40 3.06
N ILE A 76 15.10 9.24 3.29
CA ILE A 76 14.32 8.06 2.93
C ILE A 76 13.06 8.51 2.18
N SER A 77 12.44 7.60 1.44
CA SER A 77 11.19 7.90 0.73
C SER A 77 10.04 6.99 1.17
N LEU A 78 8.85 7.59 1.24
CA LEU A 78 7.58 6.91 1.49
C LEU A 78 6.57 7.34 0.43
N PHE A 79 5.98 6.38 -0.27
CA PHE A 79 4.91 6.65 -1.21
C PHE A 79 3.55 6.38 -0.54
N VAL A 80 2.59 7.28 -0.74
CA VAL A 80 1.21 7.16 -0.25
C VAL A 80 0.27 7.44 -1.42
N SER A 81 -0.76 6.62 -1.59
CA SER A 81 -1.71 6.71 -2.70
C SER A 81 -3.14 6.57 -2.20
N SER A 82 -4.05 7.32 -2.80
CA SER A 82 -5.49 7.16 -2.58
C SER A 82 -6.27 7.63 -3.81
N PRO A 83 -7.37 6.94 -4.18
CA PRO A 83 -8.32 7.44 -5.15
C PRO A 83 -9.21 8.57 -4.60
N ARG A 84 -9.10 8.93 -3.30
CA ARG A 84 -9.96 9.94 -2.67
C ARG A 84 -9.25 11.27 -2.48
N ASP A 85 -9.66 12.29 -3.20
CA ASP A 85 -9.12 13.65 -3.08
C ASP A 85 -9.09 14.20 -1.66
N ARG A 86 -10.16 14.05 -0.88
CA ARG A 86 -10.23 14.51 0.53
C ARG A 86 -9.12 13.88 1.37
N PHE A 87 -8.80 12.60 1.15
CA PHE A 87 -7.68 11.93 1.82
C PHE A 87 -6.36 12.60 1.50
N VAL A 88 -6.11 12.80 0.21
CA VAL A 88 -4.81 13.28 -0.24
C VAL A 88 -4.57 14.72 0.20
N ARG A 89 -5.61 15.58 0.15
CA ARG A 89 -5.56 16.95 0.65
C ARG A 89 -5.32 17.00 2.16
N ALA A 90 -6.12 16.27 2.96
CA ALA A 90 -5.95 16.24 4.41
C ALA A 90 -4.57 15.70 4.82
N PHE A 91 -4.08 14.65 4.16
CA PHE A 91 -2.76 14.11 4.42
C PHE A 91 -1.63 15.10 4.09
N LEU A 92 -1.69 15.76 2.91
CA LEU A 92 -0.70 16.78 2.52
C LEU A 92 -0.71 17.98 3.46
N SER A 93 -1.88 18.54 3.76
CA SER A 93 -2.01 19.63 4.73
C SER A 93 -1.44 19.23 6.09
N GLY A 94 -1.74 18.02 6.55
CA GLY A 94 -1.24 17.50 7.82
C GLY A 94 0.28 17.39 7.88
N VAL A 95 0.91 16.85 6.82
CA VAL A 95 2.37 16.68 6.79
C VAL A 95 3.11 18.00 6.55
N LEU A 96 2.54 18.94 5.79
CA LEU A 96 3.14 20.26 5.54
C LEU A 96 3.08 21.15 6.78
N CYS A 97 1.93 21.18 7.49
CA CYS A 97 1.79 21.98 8.71
C CYS A 97 2.52 21.37 9.92
N ARG A 98 2.67 20.04 9.97
CA ARG A 98 3.47 19.34 10.98
C ARG A 98 4.51 18.46 10.29
N PRO A 99 5.67 19.00 9.91
CA PRO A 99 6.68 18.27 9.14
C PRO A 99 7.41 17.18 9.94
N GLN A 100 7.33 17.18 11.27
CA GLN A 100 7.91 16.12 12.09
C GLN A 100 7.10 14.82 11.93
N VAL A 101 7.78 13.74 11.56
CA VAL A 101 7.18 12.43 11.28
C VAL A 101 7.81 11.39 12.19
N ARG A 102 6.98 10.66 12.95
CA ARG A 102 7.44 9.56 13.81
C ARG A 102 6.98 8.22 13.26
N ILE A 103 7.91 7.28 13.08
CA ILE A 103 7.64 5.92 12.62
C ILE A 103 8.23 4.93 13.63
N GLY A 104 7.39 4.47 14.56
CA GLY A 104 7.83 3.68 15.69
C GLY A 104 8.74 4.54 16.59
N PRO A 105 9.97 4.08 16.92
CA PRO A 105 10.92 4.89 17.69
C PRO A 105 11.70 5.90 16.82
N ALA A 106 11.56 5.86 15.50
CA ALA A 106 12.33 6.69 14.59
C ALA A 106 11.64 8.04 14.34
N GLU A 107 12.42 9.11 14.35
CA GLU A 107 11.98 10.47 14.04
C GLU A 107 12.61 10.96 12.73
N PHE A 108 11.78 11.62 11.94
CA PHE A 108 12.12 12.20 10.66
C PHE A 108 11.53 13.60 10.53
N THR A 109 12.00 14.36 9.55
CA THR A 109 11.40 15.64 9.17
C THR A 109 11.11 15.63 7.68
N LEU A 110 9.93 16.11 7.28
CA LEU A 110 9.60 16.29 5.87
C LEU A 110 10.62 17.21 5.22
N GLU A 111 11.24 16.72 4.15
CA GLU A 111 12.12 17.51 3.30
C GLU A 111 11.39 17.96 2.04
N ASN A 112 10.62 17.05 1.43
CA ASN A 112 9.84 17.37 0.24
C ASN A 112 8.60 16.44 0.13
N ALA A 113 7.53 16.92 -0.48
CA ALA A 113 6.34 16.16 -0.83
C ALA A 113 6.03 16.36 -2.31
N ASN A 114 6.28 15.33 -3.13
CA ASN A 114 6.10 15.40 -4.58
C ASN A 114 4.83 14.65 -4.99
N ALA A 115 3.90 15.33 -5.67
CA ALA A 115 2.79 14.67 -6.35
C ALA A 115 3.33 13.96 -7.61
N LEU A 116 2.91 12.72 -7.83
CA LEU A 116 3.27 11.94 -9.01
C LEU A 116 2.07 11.88 -9.96
N PRO A 117 2.30 12.07 -11.28
CA PRO A 117 1.24 11.91 -12.27
C PRO A 117 0.74 10.46 -12.27
N SER A 118 -0.56 10.30 -12.53
CA SER A 118 -1.12 8.98 -12.82
C SER A 118 -0.57 8.49 -14.17
N PRO A 119 -0.12 7.23 -14.27
CA PRO A 119 0.16 6.61 -15.56
C PRO A 119 -1.10 6.57 -16.43
N ASP A 120 -0.92 6.51 -17.74
CA ASP A 120 -2.04 6.30 -18.67
C ASP A 120 -2.42 4.80 -18.71
N PHE A 121 -3.69 4.51 -18.45
CA PHE A 121 -4.28 3.16 -18.50
C PHE A 121 -5.26 3.00 -19.66
N SER A 122 -5.32 3.94 -20.60
CA SER A 122 -6.26 3.99 -21.73
C SER A 122 -6.25 2.72 -22.59
N THR A 123 -5.09 2.06 -22.73
CA THR A 123 -4.93 0.80 -23.48
C THR A 123 -5.60 -0.40 -22.81
N GLY A 124 -5.97 -0.29 -21.53
CA GLY A 124 -6.50 -1.39 -20.74
C GLY A 124 -5.48 -2.48 -20.42
N VAL A 125 -4.17 -2.23 -20.58
CA VAL A 125 -3.08 -3.17 -20.24
C VAL A 125 -1.91 -2.43 -19.61
N SER A 126 -1.37 -2.93 -18.51
CA SER A 126 -0.16 -2.37 -17.89
C SER A 126 0.62 -3.42 -17.10
N THR A 127 1.95 -3.27 -17.07
CA THR A 127 2.85 -4.09 -16.25
C THR A 127 3.14 -3.38 -14.94
N PHE A 128 2.98 -4.12 -13.85
CA PHE A 128 3.15 -3.63 -12.48
C PHE A 128 4.21 -4.41 -11.72
N ARG A 129 4.89 -3.71 -10.82
CA ARG A 129 5.72 -4.29 -9.77
C ARG A 129 5.23 -3.89 -8.40
N THR A 130 5.15 -4.86 -7.49
CA THR A 130 4.78 -4.60 -6.09
C THR A 130 5.80 -3.72 -5.37
N MET A 131 5.33 -2.59 -4.84
CA MET A 131 6.04 -1.75 -3.85
C MET A 131 5.79 -2.24 -2.43
N THR A 132 4.61 -2.79 -2.17
CA THR A 132 4.29 -3.60 -0.97
C THR A 132 3.66 -4.93 -1.40
N PRO A 133 3.83 -6.00 -0.59
CA PRO A 133 3.26 -7.31 -0.92
C PRO A 133 1.74 -7.25 -1.10
N ILE A 134 1.20 -8.00 -2.06
CA ILE A 134 -0.24 -8.17 -2.23
C ILE A 134 -0.74 -9.27 -1.30
N ILE A 135 -1.86 -9.01 -0.61
CA ILE A 135 -2.57 -10.00 0.19
C ILE A 135 -3.88 -10.36 -0.53
N ALA A 136 -4.11 -11.65 -0.72
CA ALA A 136 -5.42 -12.21 -0.99
C ALA A 136 -5.64 -13.32 0.04
N SER A 137 -6.80 -13.38 0.66
CA SER A 137 -7.08 -14.39 1.68
C SER A 137 -8.34 -15.18 1.36
N THR A 138 -8.43 -16.38 1.94
CA THR A 138 -9.65 -17.19 1.99
C THR A 138 -9.86 -17.71 3.40
N LYS A 139 -11.03 -18.30 3.66
CA LYS A 139 -11.30 -18.99 4.93
C LYS A 139 -11.03 -20.49 4.73
N ARG A 140 -10.17 -21.08 5.56
CA ARG A 140 -9.92 -22.54 5.60
C ARG A 140 -10.16 -23.06 6.99
N GLU A 141 -10.66 -24.28 7.09
CA GLU A 141 -10.77 -24.98 8.36
C GLU A 141 -9.41 -25.56 8.75
N ILE A 142 -8.91 -25.20 9.93
CA ILE A 142 -7.62 -25.65 10.46
C ILE A 142 -7.84 -26.04 11.92
N GLY A 143 -7.82 -27.35 12.18
CA GLY A 143 -8.06 -27.90 13.52
C GLY A 143 -9.46 -27.59 14.05
N GLY A 144 -10.50 -27.80 13.23
CA GLY A 144 -11.91 -27.58 13.60
C GLY A 144 -12.32 -26.11 13.73
N LYS A 145 -11.43 -25.16 13.41
CA LYS A 145 -11.71 -23.73 13.46
C LYS A 145 -11.48 -23.10 12.10
N LEU A 146 -12.44 -22.29 11.67
CA LEU A 146 -12.32 -21.49 10.47
C LEU A 146 -11.29 -20.37 10.71
N ARG A 147 -10.20 -20.36 9.94
CA ARG A 147 -9.13 -19.36 10.03
C ARG A 147 -8.92 -18.68 8.69
N SER A 148 -8.45 -17.43 8.74
CA SER A 148 -7.96 -16.74 7.55
C SER A 148 -6.69 -17.42 7.04
N TRP A 149 -6.62 -17.65 5.74
CA TRP A 149 -5.49 -18.26 5.05
C TRP A 149 -5.04 -17.36 3.91
N ASP A 150 -3.78 -16.94 3.93
CA ASP A 150 -3.22 -16.11 2.87
C ASP A 150 -2.91 -16.99 1.63
N LEU A 151 -3.41 -16.57 0.48
CA LEU A 151 -3.22 -17.22 -0.81
C LEU A 151 -1.94 -16.73 -1.49
N MET A 152 -1.24 -17.62 -2.17
CA MET A 152 -0.08 -17.32 -3.01
C MET A 152 -0.46 -17.35 -4.51
N PRO A 153 0.37 -16.82 -5.42
CA PRO A 153 0.04 -16.85 -6.85
C PRO A 153 -0.03 -18.26 -7.46
N THR A 154 0.45 -19.27 -6.74
CA THR A 154 0.29 -20.70 -7.06
C THR A 154 -1.10 -21.23 -6.74
N ASP A 155 -1.89 -20.54 -5.91
CA ASP A 155 -3.29 -20.86 -5.65
C ASP A 155 -4.18 -20.20 -6.71
N ASN A 156 -4.95 -20.98 -7.48
CA ASN A 156 -5.85 -20.42 -8.51
C ASN A 156 -6.85 -19.39 -7.95
N GLN A 157 -7.25 -19.53 -6.67
CA GLN A 157 -8.15 -18.59 -5.99
C GLN A 157 -7.53 -17.19 -5.80
N PHE A 158 -6.20 -17.05 -5.85
CA PHE A 158 -5.50 -15.77 -5.69
C PHE A 158 -5.99 -14.71 -6.68
N TYR A 159 -6.04 -15.09 -7.96
CA TYR A 159 -6.42 -14.20 -9.07
C TYR A 159 -7.88 -13.75 -8.95
N ASN A 160 -8.79 -14.70 -8.71
CA ASN A 160 -10.21 -14.41 -8.53
C ASN A 160 -10.46 -13.53 -7.29
N ASN A 161 -9.74 -13.78 -6.19
CA ASN A 161 -9.91 -12.99 -4.97
C ASN A 161 -9.40 -11.55 -5.14
N ILE A 162 -8.29 -11.33 -5.87
CA ILE A 162 -7.82 -9.99 -6.20
C ILE A 162 -8.84 -9.25 -7.06
N ARG A 163 -9.33 -9.88 -8.13
CA ARG A 163 -10.35 -9.28 -9.01
C ARG A 163 -11.61 -8.92 -8.23
N ASN A 164 -12.17 -9.86 -7.49
CA ASN A 164 -13.38 -9.66 -6.70
C ASN A 164 -13.18 -8.59 -5.62
N ASN A 165 -12.01 -8.54 -4.98
CA ASN A 165 -11.67 -7.51 -4.02
C ASN A 165 -11.70 -6.11 -4.66
N ILE A 166 -11.09 -5.94 -5.83
CA ILE A 166 -11.05 -4.65 -6.54
C ILE A 166 -12.45 -4.21 -6.97
N ILE A 167 -13.25 -5.11 -7.54
CA ILE A 167 -14.64 -4.80 -7.93
C ILE A 167 -15.46 -4.37 -6.70
N ARG A 168 -15.32 -5.08 -5.57
CA ARG A 168 -16.00 -4.71 -4.30
C ARG A 168 -15.55 -3.36 -3.77
N LYS A 169 -14.24 -3.07 -3.83
CA LYS A 169 -13.69 -1.76 -3.44
C LYS A 169 -14.24 -0.65 -4.33
N TYR A 170 -14.20 -0.85 -5.64
CA TYR A 170 -14.71 0.12 -6.61
C TYR A 170 -16.20 0.40 -6.35
N LYS A 171 -17.04 -0.64 -6.24
CA LYS A 171 -18.47 -0.48 -5.95
C LYS A 171 -18.74 0.29 -4.65
N LYS A 172 -17.98 -0.02 -3.59
CA LYS A 172 -18.13 0.69 -2.31
C LYS A 172 -17.63 2.14 -2.41
N PHE A 173 -16.65 2.41 -3.25
CA PHE A 173 -16.07 3.75 -3.41
C PHE A 173 -16.96 4.67 -4.26
N THR A 174 -17.42 4.19 -5.42
CA THR A 174 -18.16 4.99 -6.40
C THR A 174 -19.68 4.92 -6.22
N GLY A 175 -20.19 3.94 -5.47
CA GLY A 175 -21.61 3.63 -5.39
C GLY A 175 -22.17 2.93 -6.64
N ARG A 176 -21.32 2.58 -7.62
CA ARG A 176 -21.72 2.03 -8.93
C ARG A 176 -21.07 0.68 -9.19
N ILE A 177 -21.75 -0.18 -9.94
CA ILE A 177 -21.15 -1.39 -10.49
C ILE A 177 -20.38 -0.98 -11.75
N PRO A 178 -19.12 -1.42 -11.95
CA PRO A 178 -18.40 -1.12 -13.17
C PRO A 178 -19.15 -1.73 -14.36
N LYS A 179 -19.28 -0.97 -15.46
CA LYS A 179 -19.97 -1.45 -16.68
C LYS A 179 -19.30 -2.71 -17.24
N ASP A 180 -17.98 -2.73 -17.17
CA ASP A 180 -17.14 -3.90 -17.46
C ASP A 180 -16.34 -4.28 -16.21
N GLY A 181 -16.58 -5.48 -15.69
CA GLY A 181 -15.88 -6.05 -14.54
C GLY A 181 -14.60 -6.81 -14.90
N THR A 182 -14.13 -6.70 -16.15
CA THR A 182 -12.93 -7.40 -16.62
C THR A 182 -11.69 -6.82 -15.96
N LEU A 183 -10.96 -7.69 -15.26
CA LEU A 183 -9.65 -7.42 -14.70
C LEU A 183 -8.93 -8.76 -14.55
N ASN A 184 -7.97 -8.99 -15.44
CA ASN A 184 -7.13 -10.17 -15.47
C ASN A 184 -5.76 -9.80 -14.88
N VAL A 185 -5.16 -10.73 -14.15
CA VAL A 185 -3.82 -10.59 -13.58
C VAL A 185 -3.01 -11.80 -14.01
N LYS A 186 -1.86 -11.56 -14.64
CA LYS A 186 -0.91 -12.59 -15.06
C LYS A 186 0.43 -12.33 -14.40
N VAL A 187 0.85 -13.22 -13.50
CA VAL A 187 2.17 -13.11 -12.87
C VAL A 187 3.25 -13.40 -13.89
N MET A 188 4.15 -12.43 -14.08
CA MET A 188 5.29 -12.52 -14.98
C MET A 188 6.54 -13.00 -14.24
N LYS A 189 6.74 -12.51 -13.00
CA LYS A 189 7.88 -12.90 -12.16
C LYS A 189 7.49 -12.95 -10.69
N PRO A 190 7.51 -14.12 -10.04
CA PRO A 190 7.40 -14.19 -8.59
C PRO A 190 8.69 -13.68 -7.94
N LEU A 191 8.56 -12.97 -6.83
CA LEU A 191 9.65 -12.54 -5.96
C LEU A 191 9.46 -13.19 -4.57
N ARG A 192 10.49 -13.09 -3.71
CA ARG A 192 10.43 -13.64 -2.35
C ARG A 192 9.21 -13.08 -1.60
N PRO A 193 8.29 -13.93 -1.12
CA PRO A 193 7.16 -13.50 -0.31
C PRO A 193 7.63 -12.78 0.95
N ARG A 194 6.81 -11.90 1.49
CA ARG A 194 7.14 -11.18 2.73
C ARG A 194 6.09 -11.46 3.79
N ARG A 195 6.56 -11.92 4.94
CA ARG A 195 5.75 -12.09 6.15
C ARG A 195 5.88 -10.84 7.02
N ILE A 196 4.75 -10.21 7.34
CA ILE A 196 4.69 -8.95 8.09
C ILE A 196 3.71 -9.13 9.25
N LYS A 197 4.12 -8.73 10.47
CA LYS A 197 3.20 -8.65 11.61
C LYS A 197 2.41 -7.35 11.53
N VAL A 198 1.09 -7.45 11.57
CA VAL A 198 0.16 -6.31 11.56
C VAL A 198 -0.81 -6.50 12.71
N LYS A 199 -0.78 -5.58 13.68
CA LYS A 199 -1.44 -5.78 14.99
C LYS A 199 -0.96 -7.11 15.59
N GLU A 200 -1.86 -8.04 15.88
CA GLU A 200 -1.54 -9.35 16.46
C GLU A 200 -1.47 -10.51 15.45
N GLU A 201 -1.66 -10.23 14.16
CA GLU A 201 -1.68 -11.27 13.12
C GLU A 201 -0.45 -11.18 12.22
N PHE A 202 0.01 -12.32 11.72
CA PHE A 202 1.01 -12.38 10.67
C PHE A 202 0.34 -12.61 9.33
N HIS A 203 0.74 -11.81 8.34
CA HIS A 203 0.31 -11.96 6.95
C HIS A 203 1.49 -12.25 6.06
N THR A 204 1.35 -13.24 5.19
CA THR A 204 2.32 -13.54 4.14
C THR A 204 1.78 -13.02 2.83
N GLY A 205 2.41 -11.98 2.29
CA GLY A 205 2.01 -11.39 1.01
C GLY A 205 2.96 -11.70 -0.12
N SER A 206 2.41 -11.70 -1.32
CA SER A 206 3.12 -11.98 -2.56
C SER A 206 3.80 -10.72 -3.09
N ARG A 207 5.12 -10.80 -3.30
CA ARG A 207 5.85 -9.79 -4.08
C ARG A 207 5.97 -10.33 -5.50
N ILE A 208 5.48 -9.58 -6.48
CA ILE A 208 5.35 -10.04 -7.87
C ILE A 208 5.60 -8.90 -8.84
N VAL A 209 6.09 -9.25 -10.03
CA VAL A 209 5.89 -8.46 -11.25
C VAL A 209 4.78 -9.16 -12.03
N PHE A 210 3.78 -8.40 -12.48
CA PHE A 210 2.60 -8.94 -13.13
C PHE A 210 2.05 -7.97 -14.17
N GLU A 211 1.46 -8.51 -15.22
CA GLU A 211 0.63 -7.76 -16.14
C GLU A 211 -0.81 -7.78 -15.61
N ALA A 212 -1.50 -6.64 -15.69
CA ALA A 212 -2.95 -6.61 -15.53
C ALA A 212 -3.61 -5.99 -16.75
N SER A 213 -4.73 -6.58 -17.16
CA SER A 213 -5.49 -6.16 -18.32
C SER A 213 -7.00 -6.16 -18.07
N GLY A 214 -7.73 -5.29 -18.76
CA GLY A 214 -9.18 -5.16 -18.64
C GLY A 214 -9.64 -3.71 -18.61
N ASN A 215 -10.68 -3.43 -17.83
CA ASN A 215 -11.29 -2.10 -17.76
C ASN A 215 -10.28 -1.06 -17.23
N PRO A 216 -9.96 0.01 -18.01
CA PRO A 216 -9.06 1.10 -17.59
C PRO A 216 -9.40 1.72 -16.24
N GLU A 217 -10.70 1.94 -15.94
CA GLU A 217 -11.13 2.53 -14.67
C GLU A 217 -10.80 1.62 -13.48
N LEU A 218 -10.89 0.30 -13.65
CA LEU A 218 -10.53 -0.66 -12.61
C LEU A 218 -9.02 -0.74 -12.42
N LEU A 219 -8.24 -0.63 -13.49
CA LEU A 219 -6.77 -0.59 -13.43
C LEU A 219 -6.30 0.66 -12.68
N GLU A 220 -6.80 1.83 -13.05
CA GLU A 220 -6.48 3.09 -12.38
C GLU A 220 -6.88 3.05 -10.90
N PHE A 221 -8.11 2.61 -10.61
CA PHE A 221 -8.58 2.49 -9.24
C PHE A 221 -7.74 1.49 -8.41
N ALA A 222 -7.32 0.37 -9.00
CA ALA A 222 -6.46 -0.60 -8.33
C ALA A 222 -5.04 -0.07 -8.11
N TYR A 223 -4.51 0.72 -9.05
CA TYR A 223 -3.22 1.40 -8.91
C TYR A 223 -3.21 2.40 -7.74
N GLU A 224 -4.30 3.15 -7.57
CA GLU A 224 -4.44 4.16 -6.53
C GLU A 224 -4.86 3.61 -5.16
N CYS A 225 -5.75 2.63 -5.13
CA CYS A 225 -6.24 2.03 -3.89
C CYS A 225 -5.37 0.86 -3.40
N GLY A 226 -4.53 0.30 -4.27
CA GLY A 226 -3.76 -0.92 -4.07
C GLY A 226 -4.51 -2.20 -4.44
N PHE A 227 -3.77 -3.23 -4.87
CA PHE A 227 -4.30 -4.55 -5.19
C PHE A 227 -4.54 -5.38 -3.92
N GLY A 228 -5.57 -6.23 -3.92
CA GLY A 228 -5.86 -7.14 -2.81
C GLY A 228 -6.28 -6.44 -1.51
N GLU A 229 -5.97 -7.06 -0.38
CA GLU A 229 -6.51 -6.74 0.94
C GLU A 229 -5.52 -5.96 1.84
N ARG A 230 -6.04 -5.44 2.95
CA ARG A 230 -5.26 -4.75 4.00
C ARG A 230 -4.44 -3.56 3.48
N ASN A 231 -4.91 -2.88 2.43
CA ASN A 231 -4.18 -1.79 1.77
C ASN A 231 -3.78 -0.67 2.74
N SER A 232 -4.70 -0.26 3.62
CA SER A 232 -4.45 0.77 4.63
C SER A 232 -3.42 0.36 5.69
N MET A 233 -2.96 -0.89 5.71
CA MET A 233 -1.88 -1.38 6.56
C MET A 233 -0.56 -1.57 5.78
N GLY A 234 -0.46 -1.00 4.57
CA GLY A 234 0.76 -1.02 3.76
C GLY A 234 0.92 -2.28 2.92
N PHE A 235 -0.15 -2.68 2.21
CA PHE A 235 -0.16 -3.82 1.30
C PHE A 235 -0.72 -3.45 -0.07
N GLY A 236 -0.24 -4.15 -1.10
CA GLY A 236 -0.78 -4.08 -2.44
C GLY A 236 -0.50 -2.80 -3.22
N MET A 237 0.38 -1.92 -2.73
CA MET A 237 0.84 -0.79 -3.52
C MET A 237 1.75 -1.28 -4.64
N VAL A 238 1.54 -0.77 -5.84
CA VAL A 238 2.31 -1.15 -7.04
C VAL A 238 2.82 0.09 -7.77
N ARG A 239 3.89 -0.06 -8.54
CA ARG A 239 4.33 0.93 -9.54
C ARG A 239 4.20 0.30 -10.92
N THR A 240 4.00 1.13 -11.95
CA THR A 240 4.16 0.68 -13.33
C THR A 240 5.64 0.40 -13.58
N GLU A 241 5.92 -0.62 -14.38
CA GLU A 241 7.22 -0.79 -15.03
C GLU A 241 7.01 -0.30 -16.46
N ASP A 242 7.67 0.78 -16.83
CA ASP A 242 7.66 1.23 -18.23
C ASP A 242 8.46 0.19 -19.03
N SER A 243 7.93 -0.22 -20.18
CA SER A 243 8.54 -1.22 -21.09
C SER A 243 9.90 -0.81 -21.66
N HIS A 244 10.46 0.32 -21.23
CA HIS A 244 11.65 0.95 -21.80
C HIS A 244 12.49 1.65 -20.72
N VAL A 245 13.26 0.89 -19.93
CA VAL A 245 14.64 1.25 -19.55
C VAL A 245 15.35 -0.06 -19.15
N ASP A 246 16.09 -0.64 -20.09
CA ASP A 246 17.29 -1.46 -19.79
C ASP A 246 18.50 -0.52 -19.64
#